data_AF-A0A953A7Q3-F1
#
_entry.id   AF-A0A953A7Q3-F1
#
_cell.length_a   1.000
_cell.length_b   1.000
_cell.length_c   1.000
_cell.angle_alpha   90.00
_cell.angle_beta   90.00
_cell.angle_gamma   90.00
#
_symmetry.space_group_name_H-M   'P 1'
#
loop_
_entity.id
_entity.type
_entity.pdbx_description
1 polymer ?
#
loop_
_entity_poly.entity_id
_entity_poly.type
_entity_poly.pdbx_seq_one_letter_code
_entity_poly.pdbx_strand_id
1 'polypeptide(L)'
;MIRVVALYKQPEDVEGFMRHYQELHTPLVRKIPGLAGLEVTRITADAFGGEAPYFLMAVMTFPDRETFDAAMRSEENRAVAKDVMGFARGLVTVMVGEDVE
;
A
#
# COMPACT_ATOMS: atom_id res chain seq x y z
N MET A 1 -1.79 12.64 11.40
CA MET A 1 -2.78 11.85 10.60
C MET A 1 -2.51 10.37 10.81
N ILE A 2 -3.44 9.49 10.44
CA ILE A 2 -3.17 8.04 10.44
C ILE A 2 -2.62 7.65 9.07
N ARG A 3 -1.56 6.85 9.05
CA ARG A 3 -0.95 6.33 7.83
C ARG A 3 -0.96 4.81 7.82
N VAL A 4 -1.33 4.23 6.69
CA VAL A 4 -1.07 2.82 6.40
C VAL A 4 0.07 2.76 5.40
N VAL A 5 1.13 2.04 5.77
CA VAL A 5 2.33 1.90 4.95
C VAL A 5 2.42 0.46 4.47
N ALA A 6 2.45 0.26 3.15
CA ALA A 6 2.69 -1.02 2.51
C ALA A 6 4.07 -1.00 1.83
N LEU A 7 4.95 -1.91 2.23
CA LEU A 7 6.26 -2.12 1.62
C LEU A 7 6.29 -3.47 0.92
N TYR A 8 6.68 -3.47 -0.34
CA TYR A 8 6.73 -4.65 -1.20
C TYR A 8 8.18 -5.00 -1.51
N LYS A 9 8.56 -6.26 -1.32
CA LYS A 9 9.83 -6.81 -1.82
C LYS A 9 9.80 -6.94 -3.35
N GLN A 10 10.97 -7.14 -3.95
CA GLN A 10 11.14 -7.40 -5.37
C GLN A 10 10.30 -8.61 -5.82
N PRO A 11 9.32 -8.43 -6.73
CA PRO A 11 8.61 -9.55 -7.34
C PRO A 11 9.48 -10.24 -8.41
N GLU A 12 9.22 -11.52 -8.65
CA GLU A 12 9.84 -12.28 -9.75
C GLU A 12 9.38 -11.77 -11.12
N ASP A 13 8.07 -11.53 -11.28
CA ASP A 13 7.47 -10.90 -12.46
C ASP A 13 7.10 -9.43 -12.16
N VAL A 14 8.02 -8.53 -12.48
CA VAL A 14 7.84 -7.07 -12.29
C VAL A 14 6.72 -6.52 -13.15
N GLU A 15 6.63 -6.94 -14.40
CA GLU A 15 5.66 -6.37 -15.35
C GLU A 15 4.25 -6.80 -14.97
N GLY A 16 4.06 -8.09 -14.68
CA GLY A 16 2.79 -8.62 -14.19
C GLY A 16 2.37 -8.00 -12.86
N PHE A 17 3.30 -7.86 -11.91
CA PHE A 17 3.04 -7.20 -10.64
C PHE A 17 2.59 -5.75 -10.85
N MET A 18 3.32 -4.95 -11.63
CA MET A 18 3.00 -3.54 -11.82
C MET A 18 1.71 -3.33 -12.62
N ARG A 19 1.43 -4.18 -13.60
CA ARG A 19 0.15 -4.15 -14.34
C ARG A 19 -1.02 -4.41 -13.40
N HIS A 20 -0.97 -5.50 -12.61
CA HIS A 20 -2.00 -5.79 -11.61
C HIS A 20 -2.14 -4.66 -10.58
N TYR A 21 -1.00 -4.12 -10.14
CA TYR A 21 -0.95 -3.04 -9.16
C TYR A 21 -1.64 -1.76 -9.67
N GLN A 22 -1.41 -1.39 -10.93
CA GLN A 22 -1.93 -0.17 -11.53
C GLN A 22 -3.38 -0.31 -12.00
N GLU A 23 -3.73 -1.43 -12.62
CA GLU A 23 -5.02 -1.63 -13.28
C GLU A 23 -6.10 -2.16 -12.33
N LEU A 24 -5.71 -2.89 -11.27
CA LEU A 24 -6.66 -3.48 -10.33
C LEU A 24 -6.46 -2.97 -8.90
N HIS A 25 -5.27 -3.16 -8.33
CA HIS A 25 -5.05 -2.90 -6.90
C HIS A 25 -5.24 -1.42 -6.54
N THR A 26 -4.58 -0.52 -7.25
CA THR A 26 -4.64 0.93 -6.99
C THR A 26 -6.07 1.48 -7.12
N PRO A 27 -6.87 1.13 -8.16
CA PRO A 27 -8.28 1.48 -8.23
C PRO A 27 -9.12 0.94 -7.07
N LEU A 28 -8.83 -0.25 -6.54
CA LEU A 28 -9.51 -0.79 -5.36
C LEU A 28 -9.17 0.02 -4.10
N VAL A 29 -7.89 0.34 -3.88
CA VAL A 29 -7.46 1.17 -2.74
C VAL A 29 -8.13 2.54 -2.77
N ARG A 30 -8.21 3.17 -3.94
CA ARG A 30 -8.86 4.49 -4.12
C ARG A 30 -10.36 4.50 -3.79
N LYS A 31 -11.01 3.33 -3.70
CA LYS A 31 -12.43 3.23 -3.31
C LYS A 31 -12.62 3.15 -1.80
N ILE A 32 -11.56 2.97 -1.01
CA ILE A 32 -11.67 2.89 0.45
C ILE A 32 -12.30 4.20 0.97
N PRO A 33 -13.41 4.14 1.73
CA PRO A 33 -14.06 5.32 2.26
C PRO A 33 -13.14 6.05 3.24
N GLY A 34 -13.12 7.38 3.17
CA GLY A 34 -12.31 8.21 4.06
C GLY A 34 -10.81 8.27 3.73
N LEU A 35 -10.37 7.64 2.63
CA LEU A 35 -9.00 7.76 2.15
C LEU A 35 -8.73 9.22 1.71
N ALA A 36 -7.85 9.91 2.41
CA ALA A 36 -7.47 11.29 2.11
C ALA A 36 -6.33 11.39 1.09
N GLY A 37 -5.46 10.37 1.02
CA GLY A 37 -4.34 10.36 0.09
C GLY A 37 -3.82 8.96 -0.18
N LEU A 38 -3.29 8.76 -1.39
CA LEU A 38 -2.56 7.57 -1.79
C LEU A 38 -1.30 8.00 -2.53
N GLU A 39 -0.16 7.70 -1.96
CA GLU A 39 1.15 7.90 -2.55
C GLU A 39 1.78 6.54 -2.86
N VAL A 40 2.35 6.41 -4.05
CA VAL A 40 3.01 5.16 -4.48
C VAL A 40 4.40 5.52 -5.01
N THR A 41 5.41 4.89 -4.44
CA THR A 41 6.82 5.21 -4.69
C THR A 41 7.57 3.96 -5.11
N ARG A 42 8.16 3.98 -6.31
CA ARG A 42 9.13 2.97 -6.72
C ARG A 42 10.45 3.22 -6.01
N ILE A 43 10.96 2.20 -5.31
CA ILE A 43 12.24 2.25 -4.62
C ILE A 43 13.31 1.66 -5.55
N THR A 44 14.23 2.50 -6.04
CA THR A 44 15.19 2.12 -7.08
C THR A 44 16.58 1.78 -6.56
N ALA A 45 16.95 2.29 -5.38
CA ALA A 45 18.22 2.05 -4.71
C ALA A 45 18.11 2.39 -3.22
N ASP A 46 19.06 1.94 -2.41
CA ASP A 46 19.25 2.50 -1.07
C ASP A 46 19.88 3.91 -1.13
N ALA A 47 19.99 4.58 0.01
CA ALA A 47 20.51 5.95 0.11
C ALA A 47 22.01 6.08 -0.25
N PHE A 48 22.73 4.97 -0.37
CA PHE A 48 24.16 4.90 -0.67
C PHE A 48 24.43 4.37 -2.10
N GLY A 49 23.37 4.17 -2.90
CA GLY A 49 23.45 3.68 -4.28
C GLY A 49 23.51 2.15 -4.41
N GLY A 50 23.26 1.41 -3.33
CA GLY A 50 23.18 -0.05 -3.31
C GLY A 50 21.78 -0.60 -3.58
N GLU A 51 21.62 -1.91 -3.43
CA GLU A 51 20.34 -2.60 -3.61
C GLU A 51 19.40 -2.32 -2.42
N ALA A 52 18.20 -1.81 -2.72
CA ALA A 52 17.18 -1.59 -1.71
C ALA A 52 16.49 -2.92 -1.34
N PRO A 53 16.12 -3.13 -0.06
CA PRO A 53 15.37 -4.32 0.36
C PRO A 53 13.92 -4.35 -0.15
N TYR A 54 13.43 -3.23 -0.69
CA TYR A 54 12.06 -3.05 -1.16
C TYR A 54 12.04 -2.54 -2.59
N PHE A 55 10.99 -2.93 -3.30
CA PHE A 55 10.68 -2.58 -4.67
C PHE A 55 9.68 -1.43 -4.74
N LEU A 56 8.63 -1.45 -3.93
CA LEU A 56 7.56 -0.46 -3.96
C LEU A 56 7.13 -0.11 -2.55
N MET A 57 6.78 1.15 -2.34
CA MET A 57 6.12 1.65 -1.15
C MET A 57 4.78 2.25 -1.54
N ALA A 58 3.75 2.03 -0.73
CA ALA A 58 2.51 2.78 -0.80
C ALA A 58 2.14 3.33 0.57
N VAL A 59 1.71 4.59 0.60
CA VAL A 59 1.24 5.27 1.80
C VAL A 59 -0.19 5.69 1.57
N MET A 60 -1.10 5.19 2.39
CA MET A 60 -2.50 5.60 2.44
C MET A 60 -2.70 6.46 3.67
N THR A 61 -3.24 7.66 3.49
CA THR A 61 -3.43 8.65 4.55
C THR A 61 -4.91 8.77 4.90
N PHE A 62 -5.22 8.79 6.20
CA PHE A 62 -6.54 9.04 6.75
C PHE A 62 -6.45 10.24 7.71
N PRO A 63 -7.46 11.13 7.72
CA PRO A 63 -7.39 12.39 8.46
C PRO A 63 -7.31 12.17 9.98
N ASP A 64 -8.01 11.17 10.49
CA ASP A 64 -8.12 10.86 11.91
C ASP A 64 -8.37 9.35 12.15
N ARG A 65 -8.36 8.97 13.44
CA ARG A 65 -8.53 7.58 13.89
C ARG A 65 -9.92 7.03 13.62
N GLU A 66 -10.97 7.85 13.76
CA GLU A 66 -12.35 7.42 13.55
C GLU A 66 -12.58 7.04 12.08
N THR A 67 -12.11 7.90 11.16
CA THR A 67 -12.16 7.68 9.71
C THR A 67 -11.39 6.42 9.32
N PHE A 68 -10.18 6.24 9.87
CA PHE A 68 -9.39 5.03 9.66
C PHE A 68 -10.11 3.76 10.13
N ASP A 69 -10.65 3.75 11.36
CA ASP A 69 -11.33 2.58 11.91
C ASP A 69 -12.59 2.22 11.12
N ALA A 70 -13.33 3.22 10.61
CA ALA A 70 -14.46 3.01 9.71
C ALA A 70 -14.00 2.44 8.35
N ALA A 71 -12.93 3.00 7.78
CA ALA A 71 -12.32 2.53 6.54
C ALA A 71 -11.89 1.05 6.63
N MET A 72 -11.25 0.65 7.73
CA MET A 72 -10.78 -0.72 7.92
C MET A 72 -11.91 -1.75 7.99
N ARG A 73 -13.11 -1.35 8.44
CA ARG A 73 -14.30 -2.21 8.51
C ARG A 73 -15.10 -2.27 7.20
N SER A 74 -14.77 -1.44 6.22
CA SER A 74 -15.51 -1.32 4.95
C SER A 74 -15.40 -2.57 4.06
N GLU A 75 -16.38 -2.74 3.16
CA GLU A 75 -16.33 -3.81 2.15
C GLU A 75 -15.20 -3.59 1.15
N GLU A 76 -14.90 -2.33 0.83
CA GLU A 76 -13.82 -1.90 -0.04
C GLU A 76 -12.46 -2.33 0.52
N ASN A 77 -12.22 -2.10 1.82
CA ASN A 77 -10.98 -2.56 2.45
C ASN A 77 -10.88 -4.09 2.50
N ARG A 78 -11.99 -4.82 2.67
CA ARG A 78 -12.01 -6.29 2.55
C ARG A 78 -11.63 -6.75 1.14
N ALA A 79 -12.09 -6.05 0.10
CA ALA A 79 -11.72 -6.34 -1.28
C ALA A 79 -10.23 -6.10 -1.53
N VAL A 80 -9.67 -5.00 -1.02
CA VAL A 80 -8.23 -4.68 -1.08
C VAL A 80 -7.40 -5.74 -0.37
N ALA A 81 -7.81 -6.13 0.84
CA ALA A 81 -7.11 -7.17 1.61
C ALA A 81 -7.12 -8.52 0.87
N LYS A 82 -8.25 -8.90 0.25
CA LYS A 82 -8.33 -10.11 -0.57
C LYS A 82 -7.41 -10.04 -1.79
N ASP A 83 -7.39 -8.90 -2.48
CA ASP A 83 -6.57 -8.70 -3.66
C ASP A 83 -5.07 -8.74 -3.35
N VAL A 84 -4.60 -7.97 -2.36
CA VAL A 84 -3.17 -7.92 -1.99
C VAL A 84 -2.64 -9.27 -1.52
N MET A 85 -3.46 -10.04 -0.80
CA MET A 85 -3.11 -11.40 -0.39
C MET A 85 -3.14 -12.41 -1.56
N GLY A 86 -3.72 -12.04 -2.70
CA GLY A 86 -3.68 -12.83 -3.93
C GLY A 86 -2.36 -12.65 -4.69
N PHE A 87 -1.96 -11.42 -4.97
CA PHE A 87 -0.81 -11.15 -5.85
C PHE A 87 0.51 -10.84 -5.14
N ALA A 88 0.46 -10.38 -3.87
CA ALA A 88 1.64 -9.90 -3.15
C ALA A 88 1.90 -10.63 -1.83
N ARG A 89 1.23 -11.77 -1.58
CA ARG A 89 1.45 -12.57 -0.37
C ARG A 89 2.92 -12.99 -0.26
N GLY A 90 3.53 -12.72 0.91
CA GLY A 90 4.94 -12.98 1.17
C GLY A 90 5.90 -11.90 0.65
N LEU A 91 5.42 -11.00 -0.20
CA LEU A 91 6.18 -9.83 -0.68
C LEU A 91 5.82 -8.57 0.10
N VAL A 92 4.57 -8.43 0.54
CA VAL A 92 4.08 -7.22 1.22
C VAL A 92 4.23 -7.29 2.74
N THR A 93 4.64 -6.17 3.34
CA THR A 93 4.50 -5.87 4.77
C THR A 93 3.61 -4.64 4.91
N VAL A 94 2.57 -4.73 5.74
CA VAL A 94 1.62 -3.64 5.98
C VAL A 94 1.71 -3.20 7.44
N MET A 95 1.82 -1.90 7.67
CA MET A 95 1.96 -1.28 8.98
C MET A 95 1.00 -0.10 9.10
N VAL A 96 0.59 0.19 10.33
CA VAL A 96 -0.17 1.40 10.67
C VAL A 96 0.74 2.28 11.52
N GLY A 97 0.81 3.55 11.18
CA GLY A 97 1.56 4.57 11.91
C GLY A 97 0.75 5.85 12.08
N GLU A 98 1.24 6.72 12.94
CA GLU A 98 0.65 8.03 13.21
C GLU A 98 1.74 9.09 13.04
N ASP A 99 1.38 10.23 12.49
CA ASP A 99 2.32 11.34 12.36
C ASP A 99 2.63 11.94 13.73
N VAL A 100 3.91 12.18 14.00
CA VAL A 100 4.39 12.73 15.27
C VAL A 100 4.81 14.20 15.19
N GLU A 101 4.92 14.74 13.96
CA GLU A 101 5.29 16.12 13.63
C GLU A 101 4.44 16.64 12.47
#